data_AF-A0A1E1X794-F1
#
_entry.id   AF-A0A1E1X794-F1
#
_cell.length_a   1.000
_cell.length_b   1.000
_cell.length_c   1.000
_cell.angle_alpha   90.00
_cell.angle_beta   90.00
_cell.angle_gamma   90.00
#
_symmetry.space_group_name_H-M   'P 1'
#
loop_
_entity.id
_entity.type
_entity.pdbx_description
1 polymer ?
#
loop_
_entity_poly.entity_id
_entity_poly.type
_entity_poly.pdbx_seq_one_letter_code
_entity_poly.pdbx_strand_id
1 'polypeptide(L)'
;VGGLASITCQKDGRWSEPEHQCHVSCPAPSAPPHAVMGNCRGAEQLPFGHKCRFHCKTGYHVKGHANKKRAFHLVCSETGAWTGPACTPVACPPLPSVYTGLYSCTDSWYAGSVCSFTCPGASSTTELRCELDGVWNRDPPMCSFNNLRCAEPRNRTGVVQFHCATTSVGSTCNVTCDQPDHEPVFSQGSRQLPLAQAVVCSGTGLWHPDTDSLECRRKCSKDYIGDGWCDAANNQEHCDWDGGDCCPSTVAGHVVKSFPPNCPAEECACRDPRGRR
;
A
#
# COMPACT_ATOMS: atom_id res chain seq x y z
N VAL A 1 -31.13 -14.52 16.83
CA VAL A 1 -31.99 -15.09 17.88
C VAL A 1 -31.08 -15.90 18.78
N GLY A 2 -30.80 -15.40 20.00
CA GLY A 2 -29.95 -16.09 20.98
C GLY A 2 -30.84 -16.70 22.05
N GLY A 3 -31.10 -18.00 21.95
CA GLY A 3 -31.73 -18.79 23.02
C GLY A 3 -30.65 -19.53 23.80
N LEU A 4 -30.81 -19.62 25.13
CA LEU A 4 -29.98 -20.50 25.96
C LEU A 4 -30.30 -21.95 25.57
N ALA A 5 -29.37 -22.63 24.89
CA ALA A 5 -29.48 -24.05 24.60
C ALA A 5 -29.23 -24.85 25.89
N SER A 6 -30.24 -25.59 26.38
CA SER A 6 -30.10 -26.49 27.52
C SER A 6 -30.12 -27.94 27.04
N ILE A 7 -29.19 -28.76 27.54
CA ILE A 7 -29.19 -30.21 27.34
C ILE A 7 -29.41 -30.89 28.69
N THR A 8 -30.18 -31.97 28.70
CA THR A 8 -30.53 -32.73 29.91
C THR A 8 -30.06 -34.17 29.80
N CYS A 9 -29.56 -34.72 30.90
CA CYS A 9 -29.15 -36.12 30.99
C CYS A 9 -30.40 -37.01 31.16
N GLN A 10 -30.59 -37.96 30.24
CA GLN A 10 -31.76 -38.83 30.17
C GLN A 10 -31.55 -40.12 30.96
N LYS A 11 -32.65 -40.84 31.22
CA LYS A 11 -32.67 -42.06 32.06
C LYS A 11 -31.84 -43.23 31.49
N ASP A 12 -31.54 -43.20 30.19
CA ASP A 12 -30.68 -44.17 29.50
C ASP A 12 -29.19 -43.79 29.56
N GLY A 13 -28.85 -42.70 30.24
CA GLY A 13 -27.48 -42.18 30.37
C GLY A 13 -27.00 -41.36 29.17
N ARG A 14 -27.86 -41.02 28.21
CA ARG A 14 -27.51 -40.16 27.07
C ARG A 14 -27.95 -38.71 27.31
N TRP A 15 -27.27 -37.76 26.66
CA TRP A 15 -27.70 -36.36 26.63
C TRP A 15 -28.85 -36.17 25.65
N SER A 16 -29.78 -35.25 25.96
CA SER A 16 -30.82 -34.82 25.04
C SER A 16 -30.23 -34.11 23.82
N GLU A 17 -30.93 -34.21 22.68
CA GLU A 17 -30.63 -33.42 21.48
C GLU A 17 -30.70 -31.91 21.84
N PRO A 18 -29.71 -31.09 21.47
CA PRO A 18 -29.76 -29.65 21.73
C PRO A 18 -30.88 -28.99 20.91
N GLU A 19 -31.76 -28.24 21.56
CA GLU A 19 -32.91 -27.56 20.92
C GLU A 19 -32.51 -26.44 19.95
N HIS A 20 -31.31 -25.87 20.08
CA HIS A 20 -30.85 -24.74 19.28
C HIS A 20 -29.39 -24.94 18.86
N GLN A 21 -29.10 -24.81 17.57
CA GLN A 21 -27.74 -24.78 17.02
C GLN A 21 -27.34 -23.33 16.72
N CYS A 22 -26.17 -22.92 17.22
CA CYS A 22 -25.58 -21.62 16.88
C CYS A 22 -25.02 -21.68 15.47
N HIS A 23 -25.69 -21.01 14.53
CA HIS A 23 -25.16 -20.81 13.19
C HIS A 23 -24.55 -19.41 13.10
N VAL A 24 -23.29 -19.35 12.68
CA VAL A 24 -22.66 -18.08 12.30
C VAL A 24 -23.35 -17.58 11.04
N SER A 25 -23.81 -16.33 11.09
CA SER A 25 -24.46 -15.66 9.96
C SER A 25 -23.91 -14.25 9.82
N CYS A 26 -23.66 -13.83 8.59
CA CYS A 26 -23.21 -12.49 8.29
C CYS A 26 -24.40 -11.52 8.11
N PRO A 27 -24.20 -10.23 8.40
CA PRO A 27 -25.21 -9.22 8.09
C PRO A 27 -25.42 -9.08 6.58
N ALA A 28 -26.53 -8.47 6.17
CA ALA A 28 -26.74 -8.09 4.78
C ALA A 28 -25.52 -7.30 4.27
N PRO A 29 -24.83 -7.77 3.21
CA PRO A 29 -23.58 -7.16 2.79
C PRO A 29 -23.81 -5.77 2.22
N SER A 30 -22.85 -4.86 2.41
CA SER A 30 -22.75 -3.62 1.67
C SER A 30 -21.75 -3.77 0.52
N ALA A 31 -21.85 -2.94 -0.51
CA ALA A 31 -20.85 -2.93 -1.57
C ALA A 31 -19.54 -2.34 -1.03
N PRO A 32 -18.40 -3.05 -1.19
CA PRO A 32 -17.09 -2.46 -0.89
C PRO A 32 -16.83 -1.17 -1.69
N PRO A 33 -15.88 -0.34 -1.25
CA PRO A 33 -15.44 0.82 -2.02
C PRO A 33 -15.11 0.44 -3.46
N HIS A 34 -15.60 1.23 -4.40
CA HIS A 34 -15.43 1.03 -5.85
C HIS A 34 -15.95 -0.31 -6.39
N ALA A 35 -16.89 -0.96 -5.69
CA ALA A 35 -17.60 -2.14 -6.18
C ALA A 35 -19.11 -1.88 -6.34
N VAL A 36 -19.77 -2.75 -7.09
CA VAL A 36 -21.23 -2.86 -7.20
C VAL A 36 -21.64 -4.30 -6.89
N MET A 37 -22.78 -4.46 -6.24
CA MET A 37 -23.28 -5.77 -5.84
C MET A 37 -23.92 -6.49 -7.02
N GLY A 38 -23.59 -7.78 -7.17
CA GLY A 38 -24.15 -8.65 -8.21
C GLY A 38 -25.39 -9.40 -7.75
N ASN A 39 -25.28 -10.27 -6.74
CA ASN A 39 -26.31 -11.30 -6.47
C ASN A 39 -26.69 -11.52 -4.98
N CYS A 40 -26.62 -10.47 -4.13
CA CYS A 40 -27.00 -10.56 -2.71
C CYS A 40 -27.87 -9.38 -2.21
N ARG A 41 -28.53 -8.66 -3.14
CA ARG A 41 -29.32 -7.50 -2.76
C ARG A 41 -30.59 -7.95 -2.04
N GLY A 42 -30.74 -7.56 -0.77
CA GLY A 42 -31.89 -7.94 0.04
C GLY A 42 -31.91 -9.42 0.42
N ALA A 43 -30.77 -10.12 0.36
CA ALA A 43 -30.68 -11.49 0.82
C ALA A 43 -30.79 -11.56 2.35
N GLU A 44 -31.66 -12.45 2.84
CA GLU A 44 -31.81 -12.78 4.25
C GLU A 44 -31.19 -14.15 4.54
N GLN A 45 -30.73 -14.39 5.77
CA GLN A 45 -30.11 -15.64 6.21
C GLN A 45 -28.84 -16.00 5.41
N LEU A 46 -27.72 -15.37 5.75
CA LEU A 46 -26.43 -15.50 5.06
C LEU A 46 -25.46 -16.30 5.95
N PRO A 47 -25.52 -17.65 5.95
CA PRO A 47 -24.73 -18.48 6.85
C PRO A 47 -23.23 -18.44 6.52
N PHE A 48 -22.41 -18.94 7.44
CA PHE A 48 -21.00 -19.23 7.23
C PHE A 48 -20.74 -19.91 5.87
N GLY A 49 -19.73 -19.42 5.15
CA GLY A 49 -19.37 -19.92 3.82
C GLY A 49 -20.24 -19.39 2.67
N HIS A 50 -21.33 -18.65 2.94
CA HIS A 50 -22.13 -18.02 1.90
C HIS A 50 -21.30 -17.04 1.07
N LYS A 51 -21.49 -17.04 -0.25
CA LYS A 51 -20.70 -16.24 -1.20
C LYS A 51 -21.56 -15.20 -1.89
N CYS A 52 -21.19 -13.94 -1.75
CA CYS A 52 -21.84 -12.83 -2.42
C CYS A 52 -20.96 -12.26 -3.52
N ARG A 53 -21.50 -12.18 -4.74
CA ARG A 53 -20.78 -11.70 -5.91
C ARG A 53 -20.83 -10.19 -6.00
N PHE A 54 -19.67 -9.61 -6.31
CA PHE A 54 -19.48 -8.19 -6.55
C PHE A 54 -18.68 -7.98 -7.83
N HIS A 55 -18.78 -6.76 -8.36
CA HIS A 55 -18.02 -6.30 -9.52
C HIS A 55 -17.35 -4.98 -9.20
N CYS A 56 -16.06 -4.87 -9.45
CA CYS A 56 -15.38 -3.58 -9.41
C CYS A 56 -15.98 -2.64 -10.45
N LYS A 57 -16.10 -1.35 -10.11
CA LYS A 57 -16.55 -0.28 -11.03
C LYS A 57 -15.56 -0.14 -12.21
N THR A 58 -15.97 0.57 -13.26
CA THR A 58 -15.10 0.82 -14.41
C THR A 58 -13.86 1.59 -13.96
N GLY A 59 -12.68 1.23 -14.46
CA GLY A 59 -11.40 1.77 -13.98
C GLY A 59 -10.84 1.09 -12.72
N TYR A 60 -11.48 0.02 -12.23
CA TYR A 60 -11.03 -0.76 -11.07
C TYR A 60 -11.01 -2.26 -11.38
N HIS A 61 -10.09 -2.97 -10.73
CA HIS A 61 -9.93 -4.43 -10.84
C HIS A 61 -9.78 -5.07 -9.45
N VAL A 62 -9.87 -6.39 -9.39
CA VAL A 62 -9.71 -7.14 -8.15
C VAL A 62 -8.24 -7.14 -7.74
N LYS A 63 -7.94 -6.69 -6.51
CA LYS A 63 -6.58 -6.67 -5.95
C LYS A 63 -5.92 -8.05 -6.03
N GLY A 64 -4.66 -8.10 -6.43
CA GLY A 64 -3.88 -9.34 -6.57
C GLY A 64 -4.19 -10.17 -7.82
N HIS A 65 -5.02 -9.65 -8.72
CA HIS A 65 -5.32 -10.27 -10.01
C HIS A 65 -5.06 -9.31 -11.17
N ALA A 66 -4.96 -9.86 -12.40
CA ALA A 66 -4.81 -9.08 -13.62
C ALA A 66 -5.88 -8.00 -13.75
N ASN A 67 -5.53 -6.86 -14.35
CA ASN A 67 -6.38 -5.67 -14.53
C ASN A 67 -7.75 -5.96 -15.18
N LYS A 68 -7.89 -7.11 -15.85
CA LYS A 68 -9.12 -7.55 -16.51
C LYS A 68 -10.12 -8.22 -15.56
N LYS A 69 -9.68 -8.73 -14.41
CA LYS A 69 -10.57 -9.41 -13.45
C LYS A 69 -11.34 -8.36 -12.66
N ARG A 70 -12.64 -8.25 -12.91
CA ARG A 70 -13.55 -7.31 -12.22
C ARG A 70 -14.55 -7.96 -11.29
N ALA A 71 -14.85 -9.24 -11.47
CA ALA A 71 -15.79 -9.97 -10.60
C ALA A 71 -15.04 -10.69 -9.47
N PHE A 72 -15.60 -10.63 -8.27
CA PHE A 72 -15.11 -11.33 -7.09
C PHE A 72 -16.26 -11.74 -6.17
N HIS A 73 -15.95 -12.54 -5.15
CA HIS A 73 -16.90 -12.90 -4.11
C HIS A 73 -16.37 -12.46 -2.75
N LEU A 74 -17.27 -11.93 -1.92
CA LEU A 74 -17.08 -11.92 -0.47
C LEU A 74 -17.65 -13.21 0.10
N VAL A 75 -16.99 -13.75 1.12
CA VAL A 75 -17.37 -14.99 1.80
C VAL A 75 -17.69 -14.68 3.25
N CYS A 76 -18.77 -15.24 3.77
CA CYS A 76 -19.08 -15.12 5.18
C CYS A 76 -18.10 -15.97 6.02
N SER A 77 -17.31 -15.34 6.87
CA SER A 77 -16.30 -15.99 7.70
C SER A 77 -16.90 -16.61 8.96
N GLU A 78 -16.08 -17.40 9.67
CA GLU A 78 -16.43 -18.00 10.98
C GLU A 78 -16.69 -16.96 12.07
N THR A 79 -16.21 -15.73 11.89
CA THR A 79 -16.43 -14.61 12.81
C THR A 79 -17.74 -13.86 12.52
N GLY A 80 -18.51 -14.26 11.50
CA GLY A 80 -19.71 -13.54 11.07
C GLY A 80 -19.41 -12.25 10.31
N ALA A 81 -18.18 -12.09 9.83
CA ALA A 81 -17.75 -10.96 9.02
C ALA A 81 -17.59 -11.34 7.55
N TRP A 82 -17.75 -10.36 6.66
CA TRP A 82 -17.47 -10.57 5.23
C TRP A 82 -15.98 -10.45 4.97
N THR A 83 -15.38 -11.49 4.38
CA THR A 83 -13.97 -11.50 3.97
C THR A 83 -13.84 -11.74 2.48
N GLY A 84 -12.83 -11.14 1.86
CA GLY A 84 -12.59 -11.27 0.44
C GLY A 84 -11.73 -10.13 -0.12
N PRO A 85 -11.47 -10.14 -1.44
CA PRO A 85 -10.62 -9.15 -2.05
C PRO A 85 -11.33 -7.79 -2.18
N ALA A 86 -10.53 -6.74 -2.31
CA ALA A 86 -10.98 -5.38 -2.56
C ALA A 86 -10.75 -4.98 -4.03
N CYS A 87 -11.38 -3.88 -4.44
CA CYS A 87 -11.14 -3.26 -5.73
C CYS A 87 -10.00 -2.24 -5.65
N THR A 88 -9.01 -2.35 -6.53
CA THR A 88 -7.92 -1.40 -6.69
C THR A 88 -8.04 -0.68 -8.04
N PRO A 89 -7.64 0.59 -8.13
CA PRO A 89 -7.69 1.33 -9.39
C PRO A 89 -6.79 0.65 -10.43
N VAL A 90 -7.24 0.61 -11.68
CA VAL A 90 -6.39 0.21 -12.80
C VAL A 90 -5.38 1.32 -13.04
N ALA A 91 -4.11 0.95 -13.09
CA ALA A 91 -2.99 1.84 -13.33
C ALA A 91 -2.16 1.31 -14.50
N CYS A 92 -1.61 2.23 -15.28
CA CYS A 92 -0.60 1.91 -16.28
C CYS A 92 0.78 1.72 -15.65
N PRO A 93 1.71 1.04 -16.32
CA PRO A 93 3.06 0.87 -15.82
C PRO A 93 3.70 2.23 -15.50
N PRO A 94 4.48 2.33 -14.41
CA PRO A 94 5.25 3.52 -14.10
C PRO A 94 6.11 3.95 -15.29
N LEU A 95 6.12 5.24 -15.57
CA LEU A 95 6.95 5.80 -16.63
C LEU A 95 8.43 5.75 -16.23
N PRO A 96 9.37 5.62 -17.20
CA PRO A 96 10.79 5.62 -16.88
C PRO A 96 11.19 6.88 -16.10
N SER A 97 11.97 6.69 -15.04
CA SER A 97 12.39 7.75 -14.11
C SER A 97 13.17 8.88 -14.78
N VAL A 98 13.74 8.65 -15.97
CA VAL A 98 14.37 9.68 -16.80
C VAL A 98 13.41 10.81 -17.18
N TYR A 99 12.10 10.53 -17.27
CA TYR A 99 11.09 11.54 -17.61
C TYR A 99 10.56 12.29 -16.38
N THR A 100 11.04 12.01 -15.17
CA THR A 100 10.58 12.70 -13.96
C THR A 100 10.77 14.20 -14.11
N GLY A 101 9.70 14.97 -13.86
CA GLY A 101 9.69 16.43 -14.05
C GLY A 101 9.50 16.91 -15.49
N LEU A 102 9.44 16.01 -16.48
CA LEU A 102 9.19 16.35 -17.90
C LEU A 102 7.75 16.10 -18.34
N TYR A 103 6.90 15.54 -17.47
CA TYR A 103 5.50 15.33 -17.76
C TYR A 103 4.60 15.72 -16.59
N SER A 104 3.36 16.06 -16.91
CA SER A 104 2.28 16.21 -15.94
C SER A 104 1.11 15.34 -16.36
N CYS A 105 0.46 14.68 -15.40
CA CYS A 105 -0.70 13.83 -15.67
C CYS A 105 -1.94 14.40 -14.99
N THR A 106 -3.10 14.20 -15.63
CA THR A 106 -4.39 14.65 -15.08
C THR A 106 -4.84 13.86 -13.85
N ASP A 107 -4.52 12.56 -13.78
CA ASP A 107 -4.87 11.69 -12.66
C ASP A 107 -3.80 10.61 -12.42
N SER A 108 -2.59 11.06 -12.07
CA SER A 108 -1.39 10.21 -11.90
C SER A 108 -1.25 9.21 -13.08
N TRP A 109 -1.04 7.92 -12.81
CA TRP A 109 -0.96 6.86 -13.81
C TRP A 109 -2.23 6.01 -13.90
N TYR A 110 -3.38 6.52 -13.44
CA TYR A 110 -4.62 5.75 -13.41
C TYR A 110 -5.32 5.71 -14.77
N ALA A 111 -6.14 4.67 -14.97
CA ALA A 111 -6.92 4.49 -16.19
C ALA A 111 -7.77 5.72 -16.52
N GLY A 112 -7.64 6.22 -17.75
CA GLY A 112 -8.24 7.46 -18.24
C GLY A 112 -7.33 8.69 -18.14
N SER A 113 -6.26 8.62 -17.34
CA SER A 113 -5.30 9.72 -17.17
C SER A 113 -4.61 10.09 -18.48
N VAL A 114 -4.40 11.39 -18.69
CA VAL A 114 -3.63 11.95 -19.80
C VAL A 114 -2.36 12.58 -19.25
N CYS A 115 -1.22 12.09 -19.71
CA CYS A 115 0.11 12.59 -19.35
C CYS A 115 0.70 13.38 -20.51
N SER A 116 0.95 14.67 -20.29
CA SER A 116 1.48 15.62 -21.26
C SER A 116 2.98 15.81 -21.03
N PHE A 117 3.79 15.41 -22.00
CA PHE A 117 5.26 15.45 -21.96
C PHE A 117 5.83 16.66 -22.70
N THR A 118 6.83 17.28 -22.09
CA THR A 118 7.59 18.40 -22.65
C THR A 118 9.07 18.07 -22.61
N CYS A 119 9.62 17.60 -23.73
CA CYS A 119 11.06 17.36 -23.85
C CYS A 119 11.83 18.69 -23.97
N PRO A 120 13.06 18.78 -23.42
CA PRO A 120 13.94 19.92 -23.65
C PRO A 120 14.16 20.17 -25.15
N GLY A 121 13.90 21.40 -25.61
CA GLY A 121 14.08 21.80 -27.02
C GLY A 121 12.97 21.37 -27.99
N ALA A 122 11.91 20.69 -27.51
CA ALA A 122 10.76 20.37 -28.35
C ALA A 122 9.82 21.57 -28.49
N SER A 123 9.30 21.80 -29.69
CA SER A 123 8.31 22.86 -29.96
C SER A 123 6.87 22.47 -29.63
N SER A 124 6.61 21.19 -29.34
CA SER A 124 5.27 20.66 -29.10
C SER A 124 5.27 19.62 -27.98
N THR A 125 4.19 19.60 -27.21
CA THR A 125 3.92 18.58 -26.19
C THR A 125 3.46 17.26 -26.82
N THR A 126 3.85 16.12 -26.24
CA THR A 126 3.32 14.79 -26.62
C THR A 126 2.42 14.25 -25.52
N GLU A 127 1.27 13.69 -25.87
CA GLU A 127 0.32 13.15 -24.88
C GLU A 127 0.25 11.62 -24.91
N LEU A 128 0.32 11.02 -23.73
CA LEU A 128 0.06 9.61 -23.48
C LEU A 128 -1.24 9.47 -22.70
N ARG A 129 -2.05 8.47 -23.05
CA ARG A 129 -3.29 8.13 -22.34
C ARG A 129 -3.16 6.75 -21.72
N CYS A 130 -3.50 6.63 -20.45
CA CYS A 130 -3.64 5.34 -19.80
C CYS A 130 -5.01 4.75 -20.15
N GLU A 131 -5.03 3.60 -20.83
CA GLU A 131 -6.28 2.96 -21.24
C GLU A 131 -6.94 2.17 -20.10
N LEU A 132 -8.21 1.80 -20.27
CA LEU A 132 -9.01 1.12 -19.24
C LEU A 132 -8.51 -0.29 -18.88
N ASP A 133 -7.63 -0.87 -19.69
CA ASP A 133 -6.96 -2.15 -19.41
C ASP A 133 -5.61 -1.98 -18.69
N GLY A 134 -5.19 -0.73 -18.43
CA GLY A 134 -3.93 -0.40 -17.78
C GLY A 134 -2.73 -0.47 -18.72
N VAL A 135 -2.94 -0.20 -20.01
CA VAL A 135 -1.86 -0.08 -21.01
C VAL A 135 -1.79 1.35 -21.54
N TRP A 136 -0.59 1.87 -21.75
CA TRP A 136 -0.41 3.16 -22.39
C TRP A 136 -0.79 3.06 -23.88
N ASN A 137 -1.51 4.04 -24.39
CA ASN A 137 -1.95 4.06 -25.79
C ASN A 137 -0.79 4.17 -26.81
N ARG A 138 0.38 4.63 -26.36
CA ARG A 138 1.63 4.74 -27.13
C ARG A 138 2.83 4.78 -26.18
N ASP A 139 4.01 4.55 -26.73
CA ASP A 139 5.26 4.67 -26.00
C ASP A 139 5.62 6.13 -25.67
N PRO A 140 6.38 6.39 -24.59
CA PRO A 140 6.88 7.72 -24.26
C PRO A 140 7.73 8.32 -25.40
N PRO A 141 7.72 9.66 -25.58
CA PRO A 141 8.48 10.31 -26.63
C PRO A 141 10.00 10.18 -26.40
N MET A 142 10.76 9.99 -27.47
CA MET A 142 12.21 9.98 -27.42
C MET A 142 12.75 11.41 -27.22
N CYS A 143 13.12 11.77 -25.99
CA CYS A 143 13.77 13.06 -25.70
C CYS A 143 15.29 12.97 -25.94
N SER A 144 15.89 14.02 -26.52
CA SER A 144 17.35 14.17 -26.58
C SER A 144 17.84 15.08 -25.46
N PHE A 145 18.79 14.60 -24.66
CA PHE A 145 19.31 15.31 -23.49
C PHE A 145 20.73 15.84 -23.72
N ASN A 146 20.97 16.50 -24.87
CA ASN A 146 22.28 16.92 -25.38
C ASN A 146 23.25 17.42 -24.27
N ASN A 147 24.19 16.56 -23.85
CA ASN A 147 25.19 16.82 -22.80
C ASN A 147 24.63 17.28 -21.44
N LEU A 148 23.33 17.10 -21.18
CA LEU A 148 22.73 17.42 -19.89
C LEU A 148 23.24 16.43 -18.85
N ARG A 149 23.63 16.96 -17.68
CA ARG A 149 24.13 16.20 -16.55
C ARG A 149 23.54 16.76 -15.27
N CYS A 150 23.31 15.88 -14.32
CA CYS A 150 22.99 16.29 -12.97
C CYS A 150 24.24 16.82 -12.26
N ALA A 151 24.05 17.73 -11.31
CA ALA A 151 25.12 18.14 -10.43
C ALA A 151 25.59 16.95 -9.59
N GLU A 152 26.89 16.89 -9.28
CA GLU A 152 27.41 15.87 -8.36
C GLU A 152 26.71 16.04 -6.99
N PRO A 153 26.09 14.99 -6.44
CA PRO A 153 25.46 15.06 -5.12
C PRO A 153 26.46 15.48 -4.05
N ARG A 154 26.04 16.38 -3.16
CA ARG A 154 26.91 16.86 -2.07
C ARG A 154 26.71 16.01 -0.82
N ASN A 155 27.79 15.46 -0.26
CA ASN A 155 27.78 14.83 1.07
C ASN A 155 27.71 15.90 2.17
N ARG A 156 26.53 16.50 2.41
CA ARG A 156 26.41 17.61 3.39
C ARG A 156 26.54 17.17 4.85
N THR A 157 26.16 15.94 5.18
CA THR A 157 26.06 15.47 6.58
C THR A 157 27.00 14.31 6.91
N GLY A 158 27.64 13.69 5.93
CA GLY A 158 28.41 12.44 6.11
C GLY A 158 27.56 11.21 6.45
N VAL A 159 26.29 11.39 6.81
CA VAL A 159 25.33 10.33 7.17
C VAL A 159 24.78 9.64 5.92
N VAL A 160 24.46 10.42 4.88
CA VAL A 160 24.06 9.91 3.56
C VAL A 160 25.27 9.95 2.63
N GLN A 161 25.54 8.84 1.96
CA GLN A 161 26.70 8.66 1.09
C GLN A 161 26.23 8.33 -0.34
N PHE A 162 26.77 9.06 -1.30
CA PHE A 162 26.46 8.88 -2.72
C PHE A 162 27.61 8.19 -3.47
N HIS A 163 27.27 7.16 -4.24
CA HIS A 163 28.19 6.36 -5.04
C HIS A 163 27.75 6.39 -6.50
N CYS A 164 28.14 7.45 -7.20
CA CYS A 164 27.74 7.70 -8.57
C CYS A 164 28.84 7.30 -9.56
N ALA A 165 28.53 6.47 -10.55
CA ALA A 165 29.47 6.16 -11.63
C ALA A 165 29.55 7.29 -12.69
N THR A 166 28.42 7.98 -12.91
CA THR A 166 28.28 9.09 -13.85
C THR A 166 27.05 9.92 -13.47
N THR A 167 27.04 11.18 -13.88
CA THR A 167 25.93 12.13 -13.67
C THR A 167 25.11 12.39 -14.93
N SER A 168 25.24 11.52 -15.94
CA SER A 168 24.50 11.64 -17.21
C SER A 168 23.02 11.30 -17.01
N VAL A 169 22.14 11.94 -17.78
CA VAL A 169 20.69 11.65 -17.72
C VAL A 169 20.41 10.15 -17.91
N GLY A 170 19.55 9.60 -17.06
CA GLY A 170 19.22 8.18 -16.98
C GLY A 170 20.14 7.36 -16.07
N SER A 171 21.26 7.92 -15.60
CA SER A 171 22.13 7.21 -14.66
C SER A 171 21.49 7.07 -13.28
N THR A 172 21.81 5.96 -12.63
CA THR A 172 21.48 5.70 -11.23
C THR A 172 22.70 5.99 -10.36
N CYS A 173 22.51 6.68 -9.24
CA CYS A 173 23.52 6.83 -8.21
C CYS A 173 23.08 6.06 -6.96
N ASN A 174 23.93 5.15 -6.49
CA ASN A 174 23.65 4.35 -5.30
C ASN A 174 23.77 5.25 -4.05
N VAL A 175 22.80 5.13 -3.15
CA VAL A 175 22.73 5.86 -1.90
C VAL A 175 22.83 4.88 -0.74
N THR A 176 23.79 5.12 0.14
CA THR A 176 23.97 4.34 1.37
C THR A 176 23.94 5.24 2.59
N CYS A 177 23.71 4.62 3.74
CA CYS A 177 23.87 5.25 5.03
C CYS A 177 25.22 4.88 5.63
N ASP A 178 25.80 5.80 6.38
CA ASP A 178 27.04 5.57 7.14
C ASP A 178 26.90 4.41 8.13
N GLN A 179 25.73 4.32 8.77
CA GLN A 179 25.42 3.24 9.72
C GLN A 179 24.80 2.03 9.00
N PRO A 180 25.28 0.80 9.28
CA PRO A 180 24.88 -0.41 8.56
C PRO A 180 23.43 -0.85 8.86
N ASP A 181 22.89 -0.48 10.02
CA ASP A 181 21.51 -0.75 10.43
C ASP A 181 20.53 0.35 9.95
N HIS A 182 21.01 1.31 9.15
CA HIS A 182 20.19 2.37 8.59
C HIS A 182 19.97 2.21 7.09
N GLU A 183 18.84 2.69 6.60
CA GLU A 183 18.48 2.76 5.19
C GLU A 183 18.12 4.19 4.77
N PRO A 184 18.41 4.56 3.52
CA PRO A 184 18.01 5.85 3.00
C PRO A 184 16.49 5.89 2.82
N VAL A 185 15.90 6.99 3.23
CA VAL A 185 14.48 7.31 3.07
C VAL A 185 14.37 8.71 2.49
N PHE A 186 13.24 9.02 1.87
CA PHE A 186 12.98 10.34 1.31
C PHE A 186 11.58 10.82 1.71
N SER A 187 11.43 12.13 1.81
CA SER A 187 10.15 12.77 2.12
C SER A 187 9.41 13.11 0.84
N GLN A 188 8.21 12.55 0.66
CA GLN A 188 7.29 12.90 -0.42
C GLN A 188 6.06 13.59 0.15
N GLY A 189 6.03 14.93 0.08
CA GLY A 189 5.01 15.73 0.77
C GLY A 189 5.18 15.60 2.28
N SER A 190 4.15 15.08 2.97
CA SER A 190 4.18 14.86 4.43
C SER A 190 4.47 13.41 4.83
N ARG A 191 4.84 12.54 3.88
CA ARG A 191 5.07 11.12 4.14
C ARG A 191 6.51 10.72 3.87
N GLN A 192 7.11 10.00 4.79
CA GLN A 192 8.41 9.36 4.62
C GLN A 192 8.28 8.01 3.90
N LEU A 193 9.13 7.76 2.91
CA LEU A 193 9.13 6.54 2.10
C LEU A 193 10.53 5.93 2.02
N PRO A 194 10.65 4.59 2.00
CA PRO A 194 11.93 3.93 1.79
C PRO A 194 12.47 4.25 0.38
N LEU A 195 13.75 4.60 0.30
CA LEU A 195 14.43 4.73 -0.98
C LEU A 195 14.83 3.32 -1.45
N ALA A 196 14.64 3.01 -2.73
CA ALA A 196 15.16 1.79 -3.36
C ALA A 196 16.70 1.82 -3.55
N GLN A 197 17.41 2.40 -2.59
CA GLN A 197 18.87 2.54 -2.50
C GLN A 197 19.53 3.29 -3.66
N ALA A 198 18.76 3.99 -4.50
CA ALA A 198 19.32 4.78 -5.59
C ALA A 198 18.46 5.98 -5.94
N VAL A 199 19.12 7.04 -6.41
CA VAL A 199 18.50 8.19 -7.10
C VAL A 199 18.81 8.11 -8.59
N VAL A 200 17.95 8.69 -9.43
CA VAL A 200 18.11 8.69 -10.88
C VAL A 200 18.26 10.12 -11.40
N CYS A 201 19.24 10.35 -12.27
CA CYS A 201 19.39 11.62 -12.94
C CYS A 201 18.30 11.75 -14.03
N SER A 202 17.34 12.65 -13.83
CA SER A 202 16.26 12.85 -14.80
C SER A 202 16.67 13.78 -15.94
N GLY A 203 15.84 13.82 -16.98
CA GLY A 203 15.98 14.71 -18.12
C GLY A 203 15.74 16.19 -17.82
N THR A 204 15.43 16.55 -16.57
CA THR A 204 15.49 17.95 -16.10
C THR A 204 16.89 18.37 -15.63
N GLY A 205 17.83 17.43 -15.53
CA GLY A 205 19.15 17.67 -14.96
C GLY A 205 19.16 17.66 -13.42
N LEU A 206 18.10 17.12 -12.81
CA LEU A 206 17.97 16.96 -11.36
C LEU A 206 17.89 15.48 -10.99
N TRP A 207 18.44 15.14 -9.82
CA TRP A 207 18.32 13.81 -9.22
C TRP A 207 16.92 13.62 -8.63
N HIS A 208 16.34 12.44 -8.86
CA HIS A 208 15.05 12.05 -8.28
C HIS A 208 15.13 10.71 -7.53
N PRO A 209 14.52 10.62 -6.33
CA PRO A 209 14.00 11.75 -5.54
C PRO A 209 15.09 12.79 -5.21
N ASP A 210 14.66 13.97 -4.77
CA ASP A 210 15.57 15.08 -4.50
C ASP A 210 16.61 14.67 -3.44
N THR A 211 17.89 14.83 -3.78
CA THR A 211 19.01 14.47 -2.91
C THR A 211 19.02 15.24 -1.60
N ASP A 212 18.48 16.46 -1.58
CA ASP A 212 18.39 17.28 -0.36
C ASP A 212 17.24 16.82 0.57
N SER A 213 16.33 15.97 0.08
CA SER A 213 15.22 15.38 0.86
C SER A 213 15.55 14.03 1.49
N LEU A 214 16.78 13.53 1.28
CA LEU A 214 17.20 12.21 1.75
C LEU A 214 17.66 12.24 3.21
N GLU A 215 17.21 11.24 3.96
CA GLU A 215 17.61 11.00 5.34
C GLU A 215 17.98 9.53 5.54
N CYS A 216 18.75 9.22 6.58
CA CYS A 216 18.98 7.85 7.01
C CYS A 216 18.15 7.56 8.25
N ARG A 217 17.38 6.47 8.20
CA ARG A 217 16.57 5.99 9.33
C ARG A 217 16.90 4.53 9.60
N ARG A 218 16.60 4.05 10.81
CA ARG A 218 16.82 2.63 11.15
C ARG A 218 15.99 1.76 10.20
N LYS A 219 16.62 0.69 9.71
CA LYS A 219 16.01 -0.30 8.82
C LYS A 219 14.78 -0.91 9.43
N CYS A 220 13.73 -1.06 8.63
CA CYS A 220 12.57 -1.83 9.03
C CYS A 220 12.87 -3.34 8.99
N SER A 221 12.45 -4.08 10.02
CA SER A 221 12.49 -5.54 10.00
C SER A 221 11.14 -6.08 9.51
N LYS A 222 11.09 -6.48 8.24
CA LYS A 222 9.86 -6.92 7.57
C LYS A 222 9.17 -8.10 8.24
N ASP A 223 9.92 -8.95 8.92
CA ASP A 223 9.37 -10.13 9.59
C ASP A 223 8.60 -9.78 10.87
N TYR A 224 8.80 -8.57 11.42
CA TYR A 224 8.17 -8.11 12.66
C TYR A 224 7.12 -7.01 12.44
N ILE A 225 6.89 -6.57 11.19
CA ILE A 225 5.84 -5.59 10.91
C ILE A 225 4.48 -6.29 10.98
N GLY A 226 3.59 -5.84 11.88
CA GLY A 226 2.23 -6.36 11.98
C GLY A 226 2.16 -7.76 12.62
N ASP A 227 3.13 -8.12 13.47
CA ASP A 227 3.23 -9.42 14.13
C ASP A 227 2.44 -9.51 15.45
N GLY A 228 1.80 -8.41 15.86
CA GLY A 228 1.04 -8.25 17.10
C GLY A 228 1.87 -7.73 18.28
N TRP A 229 3.15 -7.43 18.07
CA TRP A 229 4.01 -6.71 19.00
C TRP A 229 4.30 -5.31 18.45
N CYS A 230 4.45 -4.35 19.36
CA CYS A 230 4.88 -3.01 19.04
C CYS A 230 6.40 -2.95 19.10
N ASP A 231 7.04 -3.16 17.96
CA ASP A 231 8.47 -3.05 17.73
C ASP A 231 8.88 -1.59 17.57
N ALA A 232 9.61 -1.07 18.56
CA ALA A 232 10.13 0.30 18.58
C ALA A 232 10.87 0.69 17.28
N ALA A 233 11.63 -0.26 16.72
CA ALA A 233 12.39 -0.08 15.49
C ALA A 233 11.51 0.01 14.25
N ASN A 234 10.34 -0.64 14.23
CA ASN A 234 9.40 -0.60 13.12
C ASN A 234 8.31 0.47 13.31
N ASN A 235 8.19 1.08 14.49
CA ASN A 235 7.24 2.17 14.77
C ASN A 235 7.70 3.53 14.19
N GLN A 236 8.02 3.50 12.90
CA GLN A 236 8.46 4.62 12.08
C GLN A 236 7.51 4.76 10.88
N GLU A 237 7.37 5.97 10.34
CA GLU A 237 6.42 6.22 9.23
C GLU A 237 6.76 5.44 7.96
N HIS A 238 8.03 5.36 7.57
CA HIS A 238 8.46 4.60 6.39
C HIS A 238 8.35 3.07 6.58
N CYS A 239 8.15 2.61 7.81
CA CYS A 239 7.85 1.22 8.17
C CYS A 239 6.34 0.99 8.39
N ASP A 240 5.48 1.92 7.94
CA ASP A 240 4.03 1.89 8.13
C ASP A 240 3.60 1.70 9.59
N TRP A 241 4.33 2.31 10.53
CA TRP A 241 4.08 2.27 11.99
C TRP A 241 3.90 0.86 12.54
N ASP A 242 4.80 -0.04 12.14
CA ASP A 242 4.79 -1.44 12.57
C ASP A 242 3.48 -2.17 12.27
N GLY A 243 2.85 -1.82 11.15
CA GLY A 243 1.55 -2.38 10.78
C GLY A 243 0.40 -1.92 11.68
N GLY A 244 0.64 -0.99 12.61
CA GLY A 244 -0.33 -0.48 13.57
C GLY A 244 -0.31 -1.20 14.93
N ASP A 245 0.66 -2.07 15.22
CA ASP A 245 0.68 -2.84 16.47
C ASP A 245 0.97 -1.99 17.72
N CYS A 246 1.57 -0.80 17.52
CA CYS A 246 1.76 0.19 18.57
C CYS A 246 0.50 1.00 18.94
N CYS A 247 -0.63 0.75 18.27
CA CYS A 247 -1.86 1.48 18.47
C CYS A 247 -2.98 0.57 19.02
N PRO A 248 -3.57 0.87 20.20
CA PRO A 248 -4.66 0.05 20.79
C PRO A 248 -5.90 -0.09 19.89
N SER A 249 -6.12 0.85 18.98
CA SER A 249 -7.25 0.89 18.06
C SER A 249 -7.10 -0.08 16.88
N THR A 250 -5.87 -0.45 16.53
CA THR A 250 -5.54 -1.27 15.35
C THR A 250 -4.97 -2.64 15.72
N VAL A 251 -4.30 -2.77 16.87
CA VAL A 251 -3.73 -4.05 17.33
C VAL A 251 -4.82 -5.06 17.72
N ALA A 252 -4.60 -6.33 17.38
CA ALA A 252 -5.52 -7.41 17.72
C ALA A 252 -5.71 -7.53 19.24
N GLY A 253 -6.97 -7.56 19.69
CA GLY A 253 -7.31 -7.65 21.12
C GLY A 253 -7.13 -6.35 21.92
N HIS A 254 -6.82 -5.23 21.27
CA HIS A 254 -6.74 -3.88 21.87
C HIS A 254 -5.69 -3.71 22.98
N VAL A 255 -4.73 -4.64 23.09
CA VAL A 255 -3.65 -4.60 24.08
C VAL A 255 -2.32 -4.53 23.36
N VAL A 256 -1.60 -3.42 23.55
CA VAL A 256 -0.27 -3.20 22.98
C VAL A 256 0.78 -3.93 23.83
N LYS A 257 1.60 -4.77 23.19
CA LYS A 257 2.75 -5.44 23.82
C LYS A 257 4.02 -4.89 23.19
N SER A 258 4.85 -4.18 23.95
CA SER A 258 6.04 -3.54 23.40
C SER A 258 7.24 -4.47 23.29
N PHE A 259 8.01 -4.33 22.22
CA PHE A 259 9.36 -4.86 22.08
C PHE A 259 10.35 -3.70 21.80
N PRO A 260 11.40 -3.54 22.63
CA PRO A 260 11.75 -4.35 23.80
C PRO A 260 10.74 -4.18 24.97
N PRO A 261 10.72 -5.09 25.96
CA PRO A 261 9.74 -5.05 27.08
C PRO A 261 9.75 -3.76 27.92
N ASN A 262 10.88 -3.04 27.94
CA ASN A 262 11.05 -1.75 28.59
C ASN A 262 11.24 -0.63 27.54
N CYS A 263 10.44 -0.66 26.48
CA CYS A 263 10.50 0.34 25.43
C CYS A 263 10.17 1.74 25.98
N PRO A 264 10.96 2.77 25.64
CA PRO A 264 10.63 4.15 25.99
C PRO A 264 9.23 4.53 25.50
N ALA A 265 8.46 5.23 26.34
CA ALA A 265 7.07 5.58 26.04
C ALA A 265 6.92 6.32 24.71
N GLU A 266 7.91 7.15 24.34
CA GLU A 266 7.91 7.87 23.07
C GLU A 266 8.06 6.93 21.86
N GLU A 267 8.92 5.90 21.95
CA GLU A 267 9.26 5.00 20.85
C GLU A 267 8.16 3.97 20.57
N CYS A 268 7.46 3.52 21.61
CA CYS A 268 6.33 2.58 21.50
C CYS A 268 4.96 3.26 21.67
N ALA A 269 4.89 4.60 21.63
CA ALA A 269 3.63 5.31 21.57
C ALA A 269 2.90 5.03 20.25
N CYS A 270 1.57 5.12 20.29
CA CYS A 270 0.76 5.10 19.07
C CYS A 270 1.05 6.33 18.21
N ARG A 271 1.74 6.10 17.08
CA ARG A 271 2.15 7.14 16.12
C ARG A 271 1.36 7.07 14.80
N ASP A 272 0.68 5.96 14.51
CA ASP A 272 -0.09 5.80 13.27
C ASP A 272 -1.26 6.81 13.23
N PRO A 273 -1.31 7.71 12.23
CA PRO A 273 -2.41 8.65 12.04
C PRO A 273 -3.79 8.00 11.88
N ARG A 274 -3.85 6.77 11.39
CA ARG A 274 -5.09 5.98 11.23
C ARG A 274 -5.52 5.34 12.56
N GLY A 275 -4.60 5.21 13.51
CA GLY A 275 -4.83 4.65 14.85
C GLY A 275 -5.27 5.69 15.90
N ARG A 276 -5.60 6.93 15.50
CA ARG A 276 -5.92 8.02 16.43
C ARG A 276 -7.23 7.78 17.19
N ARG A 277 -7.20 8.09 18.50
CA ARG A 277 -8.40 8.35 19.33
C ARG A 277 -9.09 9.63 18.89
#